data_AF-A0A3L7NFB5-F1
#
_entry.id   AF-A0A3L7NFB5-F1
#
_cell.length_a   1.000
_cell.length_b   1.000
_cell.length_c   1.000
_cell.angle_alpha   90.00
_cell.angle_beta   90.00
_cell.angle_gamma   90.00
#
_symmetry.space_group_name_H-M   'P 1'
#
loop_
_entity.id
_entity.type
_entity.pdbx_description
1 polymer ?
#
loop_
_entity_poly.entity_id
_entity_poly.type
_entity_poly.pdbx_seq_one_letter_code
_entity_poly.pdbx_strand_id
1 'polypeptide(L)'
;MPKRGQKMKVTRIIGGAGTGKTRTIIAALEKAMSLPEVGRNPYVLGFSSFTRAARGEAAERAANAWGIDKNTLERHGWFKTVHSVAYRQIGVESGQVITSKKDDMEWLSNALVSDIGLKTARATGVHLSFP
;
A
#
# COMPACT_ATOMS: atom_id res chain seq x y z
N MET A 1 -9.78 15.58 7.72
CA MET A 1 -11.04 15.52 6.93
C MET A 1 -11.25 16.86 6.24
N PRO A 2 -11.58 16.90 4.93
CA PRO A 2 -11.99 18.15 4.30
C PRO A 2 -13.17 18.76 5.06
N LYS A 3 -13.12 20.06 5.33
CA LYS A 3 -14.20 20.77 6.03
C LYS A 3 -15.49 20.63 5.21
N ARG A 4 -16.62 20.37 5.88
CA ARG A 4 -17.97 20.37 5.26
C ARG A 4 -18.10 21.65 4.42
N GLY A 5 -18.23 21.50 3.10
CA GLY A 5 -18.37 22.62 2.15
C GLY A 5 -17.24 22.79 1.13
N GLN A 6 -16.07 22.16 1.32
CA GLN A 6 -14.99 22.25 0.32
C GLN A 6 -15.26 21.27 -0.84
N LYS A 7 -15.53 21.78 -2.04
CA LYS A 7 -15.73 20.97 -3.26
C LYS A 7 -14.43 20.23 -3.59
N MET A 8 -14.42 18.91 -3.43
CA MET A 8 -13.29 18.07 -3.83
C MET A 8 -13.21 18.03 -5.36
N LYS A 9 -12.07 18.49 -5.91
CA LYS A 9 -11.81 18.41 -7.35
C LYS A 9 -11.24 17.04 -7.68
N VAL A 10 -12.01 16.24 -8.42
CA VAL A 10 -11.62 14.89 -8.84
C VAL A 10 -11.30 14.89 -10.33
N THR A 11 -10.11 14.39 -10.68
CA THR A 11 -9.70 14.19 -12.07
C THR A 11 -9.54 12.70 -12.33
N ARG A 12 -10.18 12.19 -13.38
CA ARG A 12 -10.03 10.79 -13.83
C ARG A 12 -9.28 10.76 -15.15
N ILE A 13 -8.23 9.95 -15.22
CA ILE A 13 -7.41 9.77 -16.43
C ILE A 13 -7.71 8.37 -16.97
N ILE A 14 -8.17 8.30 -18.22
CA ILE A 14 -8.49 7.04 -18.93
C ILE A 14 -7.67 7.01 -20.21
N GLY A 15 -7.05 5.87 -20.51
CA GLY A 15 -6.27 5.67 -21.73
C GLY A 15 -5.75 4.26 -21.86
N GLY A 16 -5.45 3.82 -23.09
CA GLY A 16 -4.89 2.50 -23.40
C GLY A 16 -3.48 2.28 -22.81
N ALA A 17 -2.91 1.08 -22.98
CA ALA A 17 -1.51 0.83 -22.63
C ALA A 17 -0.58 1.81 -23.35
N GLY A 18 0.51 2.24 -22.71
CA GLY A 18 1.49 3.16 -23.33
C GLY A 18 1.08 4.64 -23.43
N THR A 19 -0.17 5.02 -23.12
CA THR A 19 -0.66 6.43 -23.21
C THR A 19 -0.11 7.39 -22.15
N GLY A 20 0.93 7.00 -21.40
CA GLY A 20 1.57 7.89 -20.43
C GLY A 20 0.78 8.20 -19.16
N LYS A 21 -0.28 7.43 -18.83
CA LYS A 21 -1.10 7.65 -17.61
C LYS A 21 -0.28 7.89 -16.35
N THR A 22 0.72 7.05 -16.11
CA THR A 22 1.63 7.17 -14.96
C THR A 22 2.39 8.49 -14.97
N ARG A 23 2.89 8.91 -16.15
CA ARG A 23 3.57 10.20 -16.32
C ARG A 23 2.63 11.36 -16.00
N THR A 24 1.39 11.31 -16.48
CA THR A 24 0.39 12.35 -16.23
C THR A 24 0.05 12.47 -14.74
N ILE A 25 -0.09 11.36 -14.02
CA ILE A 25 -0.34 11.37 -12.57
C ILE A 25 0.82 11.99 -11.81
N ILE A 26 2.06 11.68 -12.18
CA ILE A 26 3.25 12.22 -11.52
C ILE A 26 3.40 13.72 -11.80
N ALA A 27 3.18 14.16 -13.04
CA ALA A 27 3.16 15.59 -13.37
C ALA A 27 2.06 16.35 -12.60
N ALA A 28 0.94 15.70 -12.30
CA ALA A 28 -0.10 16.29 -11.45
C ALA A 28 0.35 16.41 -9.99
N LEU A 29 1.11 15.43 -9.46
CA LEU A 29 1.70 15.50 -8.12
C LEU A 29 2.73 16.62 -8.01
N GLU A 30 3.57 16.82 -9.03
CA GLU A 30 4.53 17.93 -9.08
C GLU A 30 3.82 19.29 -9.03
N LYS A 31 2.76 19.46 -9.82
CA LYS A 31 1.93 20.66 -9.77
C LYS A 31 1.29 20.83 -8.38
N ALA A 32 0.80 19.74 -7.77
CA ALA A 32 0.24 19.78 -6.44
C ALA A 32 1.26 20.22 -5.38
N MET A 33 2.55 19.84 -5.52
CA MET A 33 3.62 20.25 -4.60
C MET A 33 3.85 21.76 -4.58
N SER A 34 3.61 22.44 -5.71
CA SER A 34 3.71 23.89 -5.81
C SER A 34 2.51 24.66 -5.25
N LEU A 35 1.44 23.99 -4.83
CA LEU A 35 0.25 24.65 -4.31
C LEU A 35 0.53 25.29 -2.93
N PRO A 36 0.07 26.54 -2.69
CA PRO A 36 0.30 27.23 -1.41
C PRO A 36 -0.18 26.43 -0.19
N GLU A 37 -1.32 25.75 -0.31
CA GLU A 37 -1.89 24.90 0.74
C GLU A 37 -1.06 23.67 1.08
N VAL A 38 -0.23 23.20 0.15
CA VAL A 38 0.71 22.09 0.37
C VAL A 38 2.02 22.59 0.97
N GLY A 39 2.41 23.85 0.67
CA GLY A 39 3.57 24.49 1.28
C GLY A 39 4.88 23.74 1.03
N ARG A 40 5.02 23.05 -0.12
CA ARG A 40 6.14 22.16 -0.45
C ARG A 40 6.39 21.04 0.58
N ASN A 41 5.37 20.65 1.33
CA ASN A 41 5.49 19.57 2.29
C ASN A 41 5.27 18.19 1.61
N PRO A 42 6.30 17.33 1.50
CA PRO A 42 6.17 16.02 0.87
C PRO A 42 5.33 15.03 1.68
N TYR A 43 5.09 15.30 2.97
CA TYR A 43 4.37 14.41 3.86
C TYR A 43 2.84 14.59 3.81
N VAL A 44 2.33 15.59 3.09
CA VAL A 44 0.88 15.80 2.89
C VAL A 44 0.40 15.35 1.52
N LEU A 45 1.32 15.10 0.58
CA LEU A 45 1.03 14.52 -0.73
C LEU A 45 1.33 13.02 -0.74
N GLY A 46 0.61 12.28 -1.58
CA GLY A 46 0.72 10.83 -1.63
C GLY A 46 0.38 10.24 -2.99
N PHE A 47 0.94 9.05 -3.22
CA PHE A 47 0.64 8.22 -4.37
C PHE A 47 0.36 6.81 -3.88
N SER A 48 -0.71 6.20 -4.40
CA SER A 48 -1.02 4.82 -4.08
C SER A 48 -1.30 3.97 -5.31
N SER A 49 -0.85 2.72 -5.24
CA SER A 49 -0.97 1.72 -6.31
C SER A 49 -1.15 0.33 -5.72
N PHE A 50 -1.54 -0.63 -6.55
CA PHE A 50 -1.69 -2.03 -6.12
C PHE A 50 -0.35 -2.75 -5.96
N THR A 51 0.68 -2.35 -6.73
CA THR A 51 1.96 -3.06 -6.78
C THR A 51 3.10 -2.25 -6.15
N ARG A 52 4.03 -2.95 -5.50
CA ARG A 52 5.24 -2.33 -4.95
C ARG A 52 6.11 -1.71 -6.04
N ALA A 53 6.17 -2.32 -7.21
CA ALA A 53 6.93 -1.81 -8.36
C ALA A 53 6.39 -0.45 -8.85
N ALA A 54 5.07 -0.32 -9.05
CA ALA A 54 4.47 0.94 -9.48
C ALA A 54 4.63 2.05 -8.43
N ARG A 55 4.51 1.70 -7.14
CA ARG A 55 4.80 2.64 -6.05
C ARG A 55 6.27 3.08 -6.07
N GLY A 56 7.19 2.15 -6.28
CA GLY A 56 8.64 2.43 -6.36
C GLY A 56 9.01 3.34 -7.53
N GLU A 57 8.46 3.09 -8.72
CA GLU A 57 8.66 3.94 -9.90
C GLU A 57 8.15 5.37 -9.66
N ALA A 58 6.97 5.52 -9.06
CA ALA A 58 6.41 6.82 -8.74
C ALA A 58 7.21 7.56 -7.67
N ALA A 59 7.64 6.86 -6.61
CA ALA A 59 8.44 7.43 -5.53
C ALA A 59 9.80 7.90 -6.04
N GLU A 60 10.43 7.15 -6.94
CA GLU A 60 11.72 7.51 -7.53
C GLU A 60 11.63 8.76 -8.41
N ARG A 61 10.59 8.84 -9.26
CA ARG A 61 10.35 10.06 -10.05
C ARG A 61 10.06 11.27 -9.17
N ALA A 62 9.25 11.11 -8.13
CA ALA A 62 8.93 12.19 -7.19
C ALA A 62 10.16 12.62 -6.37
N ALA A 63 10.97 11.66 -5.90
CA ALA A 63 12.23 11.90 -5.20
C ALA A 63 13.17 12.75 -6.05
N ASN A 64 13.35 12.38 -7.32
CA ASN A 64 14.19 13.11 -8.26
C ASN A 64 13.64 14.51 -8.56
N ALA A 65 12.32 14.64 -8.73
CA ALA A 65 11.68 15.93 -9.02
C ALA A 65 11.71 16.90 -7.82
N TRP A 66 11.66 16.39 -6.59
CA TRP A 66 11.58 17.20 -5.38
C TRP A 66 12.92 17.34 -4.64
N GLY A 67 13.96 16.61 -5.06
CA GLY A 67 15.26 16.59 -4.39
C GLY A 67 15.19 15.95 -3.00
N ILE A 68 14.33 14.95 -2.82
CA ILE A 68 14.10 14.27 -1.53
C ILE A 68 14.50 12.81 -1.67
N ASP A 69 15.03 12.22 -0.61
CA ASP A 69 15.34 10.79 -0.57
C ASP A 69 14.09 9.92 -0.79
N LYS A 70 14.19 8.95 -1.70
CA LYS A 70 13.11 8.01 -2.05
C LYS A 70 12.63 7.24 -0.82
N ASN A 71 13.54 6.77 0.02
CA ASN A 71 13.20 5.98 1.19
C ASN A 71 12.39 6.82 2.21
N THR A 72 12.69 8.11 2.31
CA THR A 72 11.92 9.07 3.10
C THR A 72 10.48 9.20 2.62
N LEU A 73 10.26 9.32 1.30
CA LEU A 73 8.91 9.38 0.72
C LEU A 73 8.11 8.09 0.94
N GLU A 74 8.75 6.93 0.85
CA GLU A 74 8.10 5.62 1.02
C GLU A 74 7.79 5.30 2.49
N ARG A 75 8.73 5.56 3.40
CA ARG A 75 8.58 5.25 4.83
C ARG A 75 7.71 6.26 5.54
N HIS A 76 8.10 7.52 5.49
CA HIS A 76 7.50 8.60 6.29
C HIS A 76 6.35 9.29 5.54
N GLY A 77 6.43 9.38 4.21
CA GLY A 77 5.38 9.95 3.35
C GLY A 77 4.20 9.01 3.07
N TRP A 78 3.44 9.36 2.02
CA TRP A 78 2.25 8.63 1.57
C TRP A 78 2.44 7.93 0.22
N PHE A 79 3.68 7.60 -0.14
CA PHE A 79 3.97 6.72 -1.28
C PHE A 79 3.86 5.26 -0.85
N LYS A 80 2.64 4.73 -0.87
CA LYS A 80 2.31 3.43 -0.26
C LYS A 80 1.38 2.64 -1.16
N THR A 81 1.44 1.30 -1.08
CA THR A 81 0.40 0.51 -1.73
C THR A 81 -0.94 0.70 -1.05
N VAL A 82 -2.05 0.42 -1.73
CA VAL A 82 -3.41 0.58 -1.17
C VAL A 82 -3.53 -0.17 0.16
N HIS A 83 -3.00 -1.40 0.22
CA HIS A 83 -2.96 -2.21 1.44
C HIS A 83 -2.18 -1.55 2.57
N SER A 84 -1.01 -0.97 2.28
CA SER A 84 -0.21 -0.26 3.30
C SER A 84 -0.88 1.03 3.77
N VAL A 85 -1.66 1.70 2.91
CA VAL A 85 -2.49 2.83 3.32
C VAL A 85 -3.58 2.35 4.28
N ALA A 86 -4.33 1.31 3.92
CA ALA A 86 -5.37 0.75 4.78
C ALA A 86 -4.83 0.32 6.14
N TYR A 87 -3.72 -0.43 6.14
CA TYR A 87 -3.05 -0.87 7.37
C TYR A 87 -2.69 0.30 8.28
N ARG A 88 -2.09 1.37 7.73
CA ARG A 88 -1.73 2.57 8.48
C ARG A 88 -2.96 3.33 9.01
N GLN A 89 -4.07 3.33 8.29
CA GLN A 89 -5.30 4.03 8.67
C GLN A 89 -6.09 3.29 9.76
N ILE A 90 -6.07 1.95 9.76
CA ILE A 90 -6.74 1.16 10.80
C ILE A 90 -5.94 1.24 12.13
N GLY A 91 -4.65 1.62 12.08
CA GLY A 91 -3.84 1.86 13.27
C GLY A 91 -3.45 0.58 14.02
N VAL A 92 -3.50 -0.56 13.32
CA VAL A 92 -3.18 -1.87 13.89
C VAL A 92 -1.66 -2.02 13.96
N GLU A 93 -1.14 -2.39 15.12
CA GLU A 93 0.28 -2.69 15.28
C GLU A 93 0.63 -4.05 14.68
N SER A 94 1.89 -4.25 14.28
CA SER A 94 2.36 -5.46 13.59
C SER A 94 2.12 -6.77 14.35
N GLY A 95 1.89 -6.71 15.67
CA GLY A 95 1.55 -7.86 16.51
C GLY A 95 0.04 -8.06 16.75
N GLN A 96 -0.80 -7.15 16.25
CA GLN A 96 -2.26 -7.23 16.37
C GLN A 96 -2.92 -7.79 15.09
N VAL A 97 -2.11 -8.10 14.06
CA VAL A 97 -2.57 -8.80 12.86
C VAL A 97 -2.10 -10.24 12.92
N ILE A 98 -3.06 -11.14 12.86
CA ILE A 98 -2.81 -12.56 12.73
C ILE A 98 -2.28 -12.83 11.32
N THR A 99 -1.09 -13.39 11.24
CA THR A 99 -0.46 -13.78 9.99
C THR A 99 -0.42 -15.30 9.84
N SER A 100 0.05 -15.80 8.70
CA SER A 100 0.26 -17.24 8.50
C SER A 100 1.51 -17.79 9.21
N LYS A 101 2.04 -17.07 10.21
CA LYS A 101 3.16 -17.52 11.03
C LYS A 101 2.70 -18.65 11.96
N LYS A 102 3.61 -19.58 12.24
CA LYS A 102 3.34 -20.75 13.08
C LYS A 102 2.76 -20.36 14.45
N ASP A 103 3.35 -19.35 15.09
CA ASP A 103 2.94 -18.90 16.43
C ASP A 103 1.53 -18.28 16.43
N ASP A 104 1.19 -17.49 15.41
CA ASP A 104 -0.15 -16.89 15.26
C ASP A 104 -1.21 -17.98 14.98
N MET A 105 -0.84 -19.01 14.21
CA MET A 105 -1.70 -20.13 13.89
C MET A 105 -1.89 -21.09 15.07
N GLU A 106 -0.85 -21.31 15.89
CA GLU A 106 -0.94 -22.07 17.14
C GLU A 106 -1.84 -21.34 18.15
N TRP A 107 -1.69 -20.02 18.29
CA TRP A 107 -2.60 -19.21 19.10
C TRP A 107 -4.05 -19.31 18.59
N LEU A 108 -4.27 -19.20 17.27
CA LEU A 108 -5.60 -19.32 16.67
C LEU A 108 -6.24 -20.69 16.90
N SER A 109 -5.49 -21.77 16.73
CA SER A 109 -6.00 -23.14 16.94
C SER A 109 -6.44 -23.33 18.39
N ASN A 110 -5.61 -22.87 19.34
CA ASN A 110 -5.94 -22.90 20.76
C ASN A 110 -7.16 -22.04 21.11
N ALA A 111 -7.27 -20.84 20.51
CA ALA A 111 -8.38 -19.92 20.79
C ALA A 111 -9.71 -20.38 20.18
N LEU A 112 -9.68 -21.03 19.02
CA LEU A 112 -10.87 -21.46 18.29
C LEU A 112 -11.32 -22.89 18.62
N VAL A 113 -10.62 -23.58 19.54
CA VAL A 113 -10.89 -24.97 19.96
C VAL A 113 -11.19 -25.88 18.75
N SER A 114 -10.46 -25.65 17.66
CA SER A 114 -10.62 -26.37 16.41
C SER A 114 -9.28 -26.37 15.68
N ASP A 115 -8.83 -27.56 15.31
CA ASP A 115 -7.64 -27.71 14.46
C ASP A 115 -7.95 -27.10 13.09
N ILE A 116 -7.47 -25.87 12.88
CA ILE A 116 -7.51 -25.22 11.58
C ILE A 116 -6.42 -25.89 10.73
N GLY A 117 -6.75 -27.05 10.19
CA GLY A 117 -5.96 -27.81 9.25
C GLY A 117 -5.88 -27.09 7.89
N LEU A 118 -5.06 -26.04 7.80
CA LEU A 118 -4.65 -25.49 6.51
C LEU A 118 -3.64 -26.46 5.89
N LYS A 119 -4.12 -27.30 4.97
CA LYS A 119 -3.27 -28.10 4.07
C LYS A 119 -2.36 -27.15 3.31
N THR A 120 -1.17 -26.94 3.86
CA THR A 120 -0.07 -26.28 3.17
C THR A 120 0.37 -27.24 2.07
N ALA A 121 -0.06 -26.97 0.85
CA ALA A 121 0.36 -27.72 -0.32
C ALA A 121 1.85 -27.48 -0.58
N ARG A 122 2.73 -28.36 -0.05
CA ARG A 122 3.91 -28.84 -0.78
C ARG A 122 4.61 -30.02 -0.11
N ALA A 123 4.74 -31.07 -0.91
CA ALA A 123 5.84 -32.03 -0.95
C ALA A 123 6.13 -32.85 0.31
N THR A 124 5.49 -34.02 0.41
CA THR A 124 6.19 -35.32 0.38
C THR A 124 5.15 -36.41 0.15
N GLY A 125 5.41 -37.30 -0.81
CA GLY A 125 4.51 -38.40 -1.12
C GLY A 125 4.47 -39.40 0.03
N VAL A 126 3.31 -39.56 0.65
CA VAL A 126 2.94 -40.76 1.40
C VAL A 126 1.46 -41.03 1.12
N HIS A 127 1.20 -42.22 0.57
CA HIS A 127 -0.11 -42.77 0.30
C HIS A 127 -0.78 -43.11 1.63
N LEU A 128 -1.99 -42.60 1.88
CA LEU A 128 -2.83 -43.09 2.98
C LEU A 128 -4.21 -43.43 2.42
N SER A 129 -4.43 -44.73 2.28
CA SER A 129 -5.74 -45.34 2.08
C SER A 129 -6.57 -45.19 3.36
N PHE A 130 -7.85 -44.88 3.23
CA PHE A 130 -8.84 -44.98 4.31
C PHE A 130 -9.90 -46.05 3.92
N PRO A 131 -10.51 -46.73 4.90
CA PRO A 131 -11.49 -47.79 4.70
C PRO A 131 -12.79 -47.31 4.05
#